data_AF-A0A5P8AVH1-F1
#
_entry.id   AF-A0A5P8AVH1-F1
#
_cell.length_a   1.000
_cell.length_b   1.000
_cell.length_c   1.000
_cell.angle_alpha   90.00
_cell.angle_beta   90.00
_cell.angle_gamma   90.00
#
_symmetry.space_group_name_H-M   'P 1'
#
loop_
_entity.id
_entity.type
_entity.pdbx_description
1 polymer ?
#
loop_
_entity_poly.entity_id
_entity_poly.type
_entity_poly.pdbx_seq_one_letter_code
_entity_poly.pdbx_strand_id
1 'polypeptide(L)'
;MGLPQSVITRQMVLAELIKVGIKQEIADDLSYRYYKNELTHKDIEYLKENFDIKLEKVEASLKAEITSVRNELKSDIEKVESNLKFEIEKVDA
;
A
#
# COMPACT_ATOMS: atom_id res chain seq x y z
N MET A 1 -18.76 27.41 -18.27
CA MET A 1 -17.51 27.04 -18.97
C MET A 1 -16.37 27.57 -18.13
N GLY A 2 -15.44 26.70 -17.69
CA GLY A 2 -14.28 27.13 -16.91
C GLY A 2 -13.33 27.97 -17.75
N LEU A 3 -12.69 28.97 -17.13
CA LEU A 3 -11.68 29.81 -17.78
C LEU A 3 -10.52 28.93 -18.32
N PRO A 4 -9.90 29.29 -19.45
CA PRO A 4 -8.74 28.55 -19.95
C PRO A 4 -7.60 28.62 -18.91
N GLN A 5 -7.17 27.45 -18.42
CA GLN A 5 -5.99 27.36 -17.57
C GLN A 5 -4.75 27.67 -18.40
N SER A 6 -3.96 28.64 -17.93
CA SER A 6 -2.65 28.95 -18.50
C SER A 6 -1.73 27.74 -18.33
N VAL A 7 -1.20 27.24 -19.45
CA VAL A 7 -0.21 26.16 -19.44
C VAL A 7 1.13 26.74 -18.99
N ILE A 8 1.66 26.23 -17.88
CA ILE A 8 2.99 26.60 -17.39
C ILE A 8 4.04 25.88 -18.23
N THR A 9 4.94 26.62 -18.88
CA THR A 9 6.03 26.06 -19.66
C THR A 9 7.30 25.87 -18.81
N ARG A 10 8.20 24.97 -19.22
CA ARG A 10 9.52 24.79 -18.59
C ARG A 10 10.28 26.12 -18.44
N GLN A 11 10.23 26.96 -19.47
CA GLN A 11 10.94 28.24 -19.49
C GLN A 11 10.39 29.22 -18.45
N MET A 12 9.08 29.25 -18.25
CA MET A 12 8.44 30.06 -17.22
C MET A 12 8.89 29.64 -15.81
N VAL A 13 8.95 28.32 -15.57
CA VAL A 13 9.44 27.77 -14.29
C VAL A 13 10.92 28.09 -14.09
N LEU A 14 11.75 27.85 -15.11
CA LEU A 14 13.18 28.16 -15.08
C LEU A 14 13.44 29.63 -14.75
N ALA A 15 12.72 30.55 -15.40
CA ALA A 15 12.85 31.99 -15.19
C ALA A 15 12.51 32.40 -13.76
N GLU A 16 11.40 31.89 -13.21
CA GLU A 16 11.02 32.19 -11.83
C GLU A 16 11.98 31.56 -10.81
N LEU A 17 12.50 30.34 -11.04
CA LEU A 17 13.51 29.71 -10.17
C LEU A 17 14.81 30.53 -10.13
N ILE A 18 15.30 30.99 -11.28
CA ILE A 18 16.49 31.84 -11.35
C ILE A 18 16.24 33.19 -10.64
N LYS A 19 15.06 33.78 -10.83
CA LYS A 19 14.67 35.07 -10.23
C LYS A 19 14.63 35.01 -8.70
N VAL A 20 14.29 33.87 -8.10
CA VAL A 20 14.36 33.67 -6.64
C VAL A 20 15.76 33.29 -6.14
N GLY A 21 16.77 33.33 -7.00
CA GLY A 21 18.18 33.16 -6.64
C GLY A 21 18.67 31.71 -6.67
N ILE A 22 17.94 30.78 -7.27
CA ILE A 22 18.42 29.41 -7.47
C ILE A 22 19.51 29.43 -8.55
N LYS A 23 20.63 28.73 -8.30
CA LYS A 23 21.73 28.58 -9.27
C LYS A 23 21.19 28.03 -10.59
N GLN A 24 21.65 28.58 -11.71
CA GLN A 24 21.15 28.23 -13.05
C GLN A 24 21.16 26.72 -13.34
N GLU A 25 22.23 26.00 -12.97
CA GLU A 25 22.32 24.55 -13.15
C GLU A 25 21.24 23.78 -12.35
N ILE A 26 20.94 24.23 -11.14
CA ILE A 26 19.91 23.64 -10.27
C ILE A 26 18.51 23.98 -10.79
N ALA A 27 18.31 25.22 -11.22
CA ALA A 27 17.04 25.68 -11.78
C ALA A 27 16.69 24.95 -13.10
N ASP A 28 17.70 24.68 -13.92
CA ASP A 28 17.53 23.95 -15.19
C ASP A 28 17.09 22.50 -14.97
N ASP A 29 17.72 21.80 -14.03
CA ASP A 29 17.35 20.44 -13.60
C ASP A 29 15.95 20.41 -12.96
N LEU A 30 15.63 21.31 -12.03
CA LEU A 30 14.31 21.35 -11.38
C LEU A 30 13.18 21.68 -12.37
N SER A 31 13.40 22.63 -13.27
CA SER A 31 12.39 22.99 -14.30
C SER A 31 12.15 21.84 -15.27
N TYR A 32 13.18 21.07 -15.61
CA TYR A 32 13.08 19.87 -16.44
C TYR A 32 12.27 18.78 -15.73
N ARG A 33 12.62 18.46 -14.47
CA ARG A 33 11.90 17.47 -13.66
C ARG A 33 10.43 17.84 -13.45
N TYR A 34 10.14 19.12 -13.21
CA TYR A 34 8.76 19.62 -13.10
C TYR A 34 8.00 19.44 -14.42
N TYR A 35 8.58 19.88 -15.54
CA TYR A 35 7.94 19.79 -16.85
C TYR A 35 7.70 18.33 -17.31
N LYS A 36 8.57 17.41 -16.91
CA LYS A 36 8.44 15.97 -17.18
C LYS A 36 7.65 15.22 -16.12
N ASN A 37 7.10 15.90 -15.10
CA ASN A 37 6.42 15.30 -13.96
C ASN A 37 7.26 14.23 -13.23
N GLU A 38 8.59 14.28 -13.33
CA GLU A 38 9.48 13.29 -12.70
C GLU A 38 9.45 13.42 -11.17
N LEU A 39 9.28 14.65 -10.66
CA LEU A 39 9.12 14.88 -9.22
C LEU A 39 7.82 14.23 -8.70
N THR A 40 6.72 14.43 -9.42
CA THR A 40 5.42 13.82 -9.09
C THR A 40 5.43 12.31 -9.27
N HIS A 41 6.18 11.79 -10.25
CA HIS A 41 6.30 10.35 -10.44
C HIS A 41 6.99 9.67 -9.24
N LYS A 42 8.04 10.29 -8.70
CA LYS A 42 8.72 9.78 -7.48
C LYS A 42 7.80 9.77 -6.27
N ASP A 43 6.98 10.81 -6.08
CA ASP A 43 6.01 10.83 -4.99
C ASP A 43 4.95 9.73 -5.17
N ILE A 44 4.49 9.48 -6.40
CA ILE A 44 3.56 8.39 -6.73
C ILE A 44 4.20 7.02 -6.50
N GLU A 45 5.46 6.84 -6.90
CA GLU A 45 6.23 5.61 -6.69
C GLU A 45 6.39 5.32 -5.20
N TYR A 46 6.77 6.32 -4.40
CA TYR A 46 6.84 6.21 -2.95
C TYR A 46 5.49 5.87 -2.30
N LEU A 47 4.39 6.49 -2.77
CA LEU A 47 3.05 6.15 -2.30
C LEU A 47 2.71 4.69 -2.66
N LYS A 48 2.99 4.26 -3.89
CA LYS A 48 2.75 2.88 -4.34
C LYS A 48 3.52 1.88 -3.49
N GLU A 49 4.82 2.08 -3.29
CA GLU A 49 5.65 1.20 -2.44
C GLU A 49 5.09 1.10 -1.01
N ASN A 50 4.69 2.24 -0.43
CA ASN A 50 4.08 2.23 0.90
C ASN A 50 2.73 1.52 0.93
N PHE A 51 1.93 1.64 -0.13
CA PHE A 51 0.66 0.91 -0.25
C PHE A 51 0.90 -0.59 -0.38
N ASP A 52 1.84 -1.01 -1.23
CA ASP A 52 2.19 -2.41 -1.44
C ASP A 52 2.68 -3.05 -0.13
N ILE A 53 3.57 -2.39 0.60
CA ILE A 53 4.04 -2.86 1.93
C ILE A 53 2.88 -2.99 2.94
N LYS A 54 1.94 -2.04 2.94
CA LYS A 54 0.77 -2.10 3.83
C LYS A 54 -0.15 -3.25 3.44
N LEU A 55 -0.36 -3.49 2.15
CA LEU A 55 -1.18 -4.59 1.64
C LEU A 55 -0.58 -5.94 2.01
N GLU A 56 0.73 -6.13 1.81
CA GLU A 56 1.43 -7.36 2.21
C GLU A 56 1.27 -7.65 3.71
N LYS A 57 1.38 -6.62 4.56
CA LYS A 57 1.16 -6.78 6.01
C LYS A 57 -0.27 -7.19 6.34
N VAL A 58 -1.26 -6.60 5.68
CA VAL A 58 -2.67 -6.96 5.86
C VAL A 58 -2.92 -8.39 5.41
N GLU A 59 -2.41 -8.80 4.24
CA GLU A 59 -2.54 -10.17 3.74
C GLU A 59 -1.92 -11.19 4.70
N ALA A 60 -0.71 -10.90 5.20
CA ALA A 60 -0.03 -11.76 6.16
C ALA A 60 -0.82 -11.89 7.48
N SER A 61 -1.37 -10.79 8.00
CA SER A 61 -2.21 -10.81 9.22
C SER A 61 -3.46 -11.65 9.03
N LEU A 62 -4.19 -11.41 7.94
CA LEU A 62 -5.42 -12.15 7.63
C LEU A 62 -5.15 -13.65 7.44
N LYS A 63 -4.05 -14.01 6.77
CA LYS A 63 -3.65 -15.41 6.59
C LYS A 63 -3.32 -16.08 7.92
N ALA A 64 -2.66 -15.36 8.84
CA ALA A 64 -2.37 -15.86 10.17
C ALA A 64 -3.65 -16.07 10.99
N GLU A 65 -4.56 -15.10 10.99
CA GLU A 65 -5.87 -15.19 11.68
C GLU A 65 -6.71 -16.35 11.15
N ILE A 66 -6.83 -16.50 9.82
CA ILE A 66 -7.55 -17.61 9.19
C ILE A 66 -6.94 -18.96 9.58
N THR A 67 -5.62 -19.04 9.66
CA THR A 67 -4.92 -20.26 10.06
C THR A 67 -5.17 -20.58 11.54
N SER A 68 -5.18 -19.57 12.43
CA SER A 68 -5.53 -19.76 13.85
C SER A 68 -6.94 -20.30 14.01
N VAL A 69 -7.92 -19.63 13.40
CA VAL A 69 -9.33 -20.04 13.46
C VAL A 69 -9.53 -21.45 12.91
N ARG A 70 -8.85 -21.80 11.81
CA ARG A 70 -8.91 -23.17 11.26
C ARG A 70 -8.39 -24.21 12.25
N ASN A 71 -7.29 -23.92 12.93
CA ASN A 71 -6.69 -24.85 13.89
C ASN A 71 -7.55 -24.99 15.14
N GLU A 72 -8.11 -23.89 15.63
CA GLU A 72 -9.06 -23.89 16.77
C GLU A 72 -10.29 -24.74 16.44
N LEU A 73 -10.94 -24.52 15.29
CA LEU A 73 -12.08 -25.31 14.84
C LEU A 73 -11.74 -26.79 14.69
N LYS A 74 -10.55 -27.12 14.17
CA LYS A 74 -10.11 -28.51 14.05
C LYS A 74 -9.99 -29.18 15.43
N SER A 75 -9.37 -28.49 16.39
CA SER A 75 -9.23 -28.98 17.77
C SER A 75 -10.59 -29.18 18.44
N ASP A 76 -11.54 -28.27 18.21
CA ASP A 76 -12.89 -28.37 18.77
C ASP A 76 -13.65 -29.57 18.18
N ILE A 77 -13.51 -29.82 16.87
CA ILE A 77 -14.09 -31.00 16.22
C ILE A 77 -13.50 -32.29 16.78
N GLU A 78 -12.18 -32.40 16.89
CA GLU A 78 -11.51 -33.59 17.45
C GLU A 78 -11.96 -33.88 18.89
N LYS A 79 -12.19 -32.82 19.68
CA LYS A 79 -12.72 -32.94 21.04
C LYS A 79 -14.17 -33.41 21.06
N VAL A 80 -15.02 -32.89 20.18
CA VAL A 80 -16.42 -33.33 20.05
C VAL A 80 -16.49 -34.80 19.61
N GLU A 81 -15.70 -35.20 18.61
CA GLU A 81 -15.62 -36.59 18.14
C GLU A 81 -15.20 -37.54 19.25
N SER A 82 -14.17 -37.17 20.02
CA SER A 82 -13.69 -37.97 21.16
C SER A 82 -14.76 -38.13 22.24
N ASN A 83 -15.46 -37.05 22.58
CA ASN A 83 -16.54 -37.08 23.56
C ASN A 83 -17.71 -37.95 23.09
N LEU A 84 -18.11 -37.83 21.82
CA LEU A 84 -19.20 -38.64 21.25
C LEU A 84 -18.84 -40.13 21.26
N LYS A 85 -17.61 -40.48 20.88
CA LYS A 85 -17.13 -41.86 20.92
C LYS A 85 -17.21 -42.44 22.35
N PHE A 86 -16.78 -41.68 23.34
CA PHE A 86 -16.83 -42.08 24.74
C PHE A 86 -18.28 -42.29 25.24
N GLU A 87 -19.20 -41.41 24.87
CA GLU A 87 -20.61 -41.56 25.24
C GLU A 87 -21.27 -42.78 24.55
N ILE A 88 -20.91 -43.09 23.31
CA ILE A 88 -21.38 -44.31 22.62
C ILE A 88 -20.87 -45.57 23.34
N GLU A 89 -19.57 -45.62 23.67
CA GLU A 89 -18.96 -46.76 24.38
C GLU A 89 -19.64 -47.04 25.74
N LYS A 90 -20.15 -46.01 26.43
CA LYS A 90 -20.90 -46.18 27.68
C LYS A 90 -22.30 -46.76 27.48
N VAL A 91 -22.96 -46.49 26.36
CA VAL A 91 -24.31 -47.00 26.08
C VAL A 91 -24.24 -48.47 25.64
N ASP A 92 -23.15 -48.86 24.99
CA ASP A 92 -22.92 -50.23 24.54
C ASP A 92 -22.44 -51.18 25.67
N ALA A 93 -22.11 -50.66 26.86
CA ALA A 93 -21.61 -51.40 28.03
C ALA A 93 -22.73 -51.76 29.03
#